data_AF-A0A7T1MHR6-F1
#
_entry.id   AF-A0A7T1MHR6-F1
#
_cell.length_a   1.000
_cell.length_b   1.000
_cell.length_c   1.000
_cell.angle_alpha   90.00
_cell.angle_beta   90.00
_cell.angle_gamma   90.00
#
_symmetry.space_group_name_H-M   'P 1'
#
loop_
_entity.id
_entity.type
_entity.pdbx_description
1 polymer ?
#
loop_
_entity_poly.entity_id
_entity_poly.type
_entity_poly.pdbx_seq_one_letter_code
_entity_poly.pdbx_strand_id
1 'polypeptide(L)'
;MEWLPANHLVFFFLDLDAELDYSWIYAVYENRVPRGVKAYEPRMMLVLLLYVSCVSILCSRRIERACCEEVAFRVLIGNQQPDHSRISDFRLVHLDALAVLFLQVLRLCQKAGLVSLGNVALDGTKVNANASRYKAMSHERMLKT
;
A
#
# COMPACT_ATOMS: atom_id res chain seq x y z
N MET A 1 12.74 7.66 21.55
CA MET A 1 11.83 7.69 20.39
C MET A 1 11.31 9.11 20.23
N GLU A 2 12.12 10.01 19.64
CA GLU A 2 11.85 11.46 19.63
C GLU A 2 11.23 11.95 18.31
N TRP A 3 11.07 11.07 17.31
CA TRP A 3 10.70 11.44 15.94
C TRP A 3 9.23 11.23 15.58
N LEU A 4 8.48 10.47 16.39
CA LEU A 4 7.05 10.21 16.17
C LEU A 4 6.30 10.34 17.49
N PRO A 5 5.07 10.90 17.50
CA PRO A 5 4.28 11.00 18.70
C PRO A 5 3.92 9.60 19.22
N ALA A 6 3.79 9.43 20.54
CA ALA A 6 3.57 8.10 21.16
C ALA A 6 2.29 7.41 20.67
N ASN A 7 1.28 8.16 20.23
CA ASN A 7 0.03 7.67 19.66
C ASN A 7 0.06 7.54 18.12
N HIS A 8 1.24 7.56 17.50
CA HIS A 8 1.36 7.43 16.05
C HIS A 8 0.88 6.05 15.58
N LEU A 9 0.12 6.03 14.47
CA LEU A 9 -0.48 4.81 13.89
C LEU A 9 0.52 3.68 13.65
N VAL A 10 1.78 4.01 13.35
CA VAL A 10 2.85 3.02 13.13
C VAL A 10 3.04 2.08 14.31
N PHE A 11 2.92 2.58 15.55
CA PHE A 11 3.15 1.76 16.75
C PHE A 11 2.05 0.73 16.92
N PHE A 12 0.80 1.11 16.63
CA PHE A 12 -0.31 0.16 16.55
C PHE A 12 -0.06 -0.93 15.50
N PHE A 13 0.53 -0.60 14.35
CA PHE A 13 0.87 -1.60 13.34
C PHE A 13 2.02 -2.51 13.76
N LEU A 14 2.97 -2.03 14.57
CA LEU A 14 4.02 -2.87 15.15
C LEU A 14 3.45 -3.84 16.20
N ASP A 15 2.49 -3.38 16.99
CA ASP A 15 1.79 -4.25 17.96
C ASP A 15 0.92 -5.29 17.22
N LEU A 16 0.16 -4.85 16.22
CA LEU A 16 -0.66 -5.71 15.36
C LEU A 16 0.19 -6.76 14.63
N ASP A 17 1.37 -6.37 14.16
CA ASP A 17 2.32 -7.27 13.48
C ASP A 17 2.71 -8.48 14.35
N ALA A 18 2.69 -8.34 15.68
CA ALA A 18 2.96 -9.45 16.60
C ALA A 18 1.76 -10.41 16.77
N GLU A 19 0.54 -9.95 16.47
CA GLU A 19 -0.70 -10.69 16.69
C GLU A 19 -1.28 -11.33 15.41
N LEU A 20 -0.87 -10.87 14.23
CA LEU A 20 -1.38 -11.39 12.96
C LEU A 20 -0.89 -12.81 12.68
N ASP A 21 -1.81 -13.65 12.20
CA ASP A 21 -1.48 -14.95 11.62
C ASP A 21 -1.01 -14.78 10.16
N TYR A 22 0.22 -15.22 9.91
CA TYR A 22 0.87 -15.18 8.60
C TYR A 22 0.85 -16.54 7.88
N SER A 23 0.32 -17.60 8.48
CA SER A 23 0.37 -18.96 7.92
C SER A 23 -0.15 -19.01 6.47
N TRP A 24 -1.26 -18.32 6.21
CA TRP A 24 -1.86 -18.23 4.88
C TRP A 24 -0.96 -17.55 3.85
N ILE A 25 -0.12 -16.59 4.26
CA ILE A 25 0.76 -15.86 3.34
C ILE A 25 1.93 -16.73 2.91
N TYR A 26 2.50 -17.49 3.85
CA TYR A 26 3.61 -18.40 3.58
C TYR A 26 3.17 -19.60 2.75
N ALA A 27 1.94 -20.10 2.93
CA ALA A 27 1.37 -21.18 2.12
C ALA A 27 1.41 -20.90 0.61
N VAL A 28 1.31 -19.63 0.19
CA VAL A 28 1.43 -19.23 -1.23
C VAL A 28 2.83 -19.46 -1.81
N TYR A 29 3.84 -19.54 -0.94
CA TYR A 29 5.25 -19.66 -1.31
C TYR A 29 5.83 -21.06 -1.05
N GLU A 30 5.19 -21.92 -0.27
CA GLU A 30 5.67 -23.27 0.09
C GLU A 30 6.03 -24.14 -1.13
N ASN A 31 5.31 -23.98 -2.24
CA ASN A 31 5.52 -24.75 -3.47
C ASN A 31 6.34 -24.02 -4.54
N ARG A 32 6.91 -22.85 -4.22
CA ARG A 32 7.70 -22.07 -5.18
C ARG A 32 9.18 -22.42 -5.08
N VAL A 33 9.76 -22.86 -6.19
CA VAL A 33 11.21 -23.02 -6.31
C VAL A 33 11.85 -21.63 -6.19
N PRO A 34 12.81 -21.40 -5.26
CA PRO A 34 13.51 -20.13 -5.15
C PRO A 34 14.22 -19.83 -6.47
N ARG A 35 13.82 -18.76 -7.16
CA ARG A 35 14.46 -18.28 -8.39
C ARG A 35 14.65 -16.77 -8.30
N GLY A 36 15.87 -16.30 -8.59
CA GLY A 36 16.20 -14.87 -8.61
C GLY A 36 16.67 -14.30 -7.26
N VAL A 37 16.60 -12.98 -7.15
CA VAL A 37 17.07 -12.20 -5.98
C VAL A 37 16.20 -12.48 -4.75
N LYS A 38 16.81 -12.52 -3.56
CA LYS A 38 16.15 -12.72 -2.26
C LYS A 38 14.88 -11.84 -2.17
N ALA A 39 13.75 -12.49 -1.95
CA ALA A 39 12.48 -11.81 -1.76
C ALA A 39 12.46 -11.05 -0.42
N TYR A 40 11.68 -9.98 -0.37
CA TYR A 40 11.33 -9.36 0.91
C TYR A 40 10.53 -10.33 1.77
N GLU A 41 10.65 -10.16 3.07
CA GLU A 41 9.94 -10.95 4.05
C GLU A 41 8.41 -10.71 3.89
N PRO A 42 7.59 -11.77 3.64
CA PRO A 42 6.17 -11.61 3.37
C PRO A 42 5.38 -10.90 4.46
N ARG A 43 5.69 -11.13 5.74
CA ARG A 43 5.03 -10.47 6.86
C ARG A 43 5.26 -8.95 6.82
N MET A 44 6.49 -8.50 6.60
CA MET A 44 6.84 -7.08 6.44
C MET A 44 6.08 -6.46 5.25
N MET A 45 6.02 -7.14 4.11
CA MET A 45 5.29 -6.66 2.93
C MET A 45 3.79 -6.56 3.20
N LEU A 46 3.21 -7.50 3.95
CA LEU A 46 1.80 -7.44 4.35
C LEU A 46 1.51 -6.23 5.23
N VAL A 47 2.29 -6.06 6.29
CA VAL A 47 2.13 -4.94 7.24
C VAL A 47 2.29 -3.60 6.54
N LEU A 48 3.29 -3.47 5.66
CA LEU A 48 3.45 -2.29 4.81
C LEU A 48 2.19 -2.00 4.00
N LEU A 49 1.61 -3.01 3.35
CA LEU A 49 0.40 -2.84 2.52
C LEU A 49 -0.86 -2.53 3.32
N LEU A 50 -0.98 -3.03 4.55
CA LEU A 50 -2.09 -2.66 5.43
C LEU A 50 -1.93 -1.23 5.94
N TYR A 51 -0.71 -0.83 6.34
CA TYR A 51 -0.42 0.52 6.80
C TYR A 51 -0.69 1.59 5.72
N VAL A 52 -0.22 1.37 4.49
CA VAL A 52 -0.46 2.31 3.37
C VAL A 52 -1.93 2.43 3.00
N SER A 53 -2.71 1.37 3.21
CA SER A 53 -4.16 1.40 3.02
C SER A 53 -4.84 2.30 4.06
N CYS A 54 -4.31 2.36 5.30
CA CYS A 54 -4.81 3.26 6.34
C CYS A 54 -4.39 4.73 6.13
N VAL A 55 -3.22 4.99 5.55
CA VAL A 55 -2.76 6.35 5.21
C VAL A 55 -3.10 6.79 3.78
N SER A 56 -3.96 6.03 3.09
CA SER A 56 -4.47 6.34 1.74
C SER A 56 -3.39 6.51 0.65
N ILE A 57 -2.29 5.75 0.71
CA ILE A 57 -1.26 5.72 -0.34
C ILE A 57 -1.44 4.48 -1.23
N LEU A 58 -1.90 4.71 -2.47
CA LEU A 58 -2.21 3.62 -3.41
C LEU A 58 -1.11 3.35 -4.45
N CYS A 59 -0.33 4.38 -4.82
CA CYS A 59 0.68 4.27 -5.87
C CYS A 59 1.96 3.59 -5.35
N SER A 60 2.37 2.47 -5.95
CA SER A 60 3.57 1.73 -5.54
C SER A 60 4.84 2.56 -5.55
N ARG A 61 5.01 3.48 -6.51
CA ARG A 61 6.14 4.44 -6.53
C ARG A 61 6.10 5.44 -5.37
N ARG A 62 4.90 5.86 -4.95
CA ARG A 62 4.76 6.72 -3.76
C ARG A 62 5.09 5.94 -2.48
N ILE A 63 4.74 4.65 -2.43
CA ILE A 63 5.09 3.78 -1.30
C ILE A 63 6.60 3.57 -1.22
N GLU A 64 7.24 3.23 -2.35
CA GLU A 64 8.70 3.12 -2.45
C GLU A 64 9.39 4.39 -1.96
N ARG A 65 8.96 5.56 -2.44
CA ARG A 65 9.50 6.85 -1.99
C ARG A 65 9.29 7.07 -0.49
N ALA A 66 8.12 6.77 0.05
CA ALA A 66 7.83 6.88 1.47
C ALA A 66 8.69 5.93 2.32
N CYS A 67 9.01 4.73 1.83
CA CYS A 67 9.94 3.81 2.50
C CYS A 67 11.34 4.39 2.68
N CYS A 68 11.75 5.33 1.82
CA CYS A 68 13.03 6.01 1.90
C CYS A 68 12.96 7.32 2.72
N GLU A 69 11.90 8.10 2.55
CA GLU A 69 11.83 9.49 3.04
C GLU A 69 11.10 9.62 4.39
N GLU A 70 10.12 8.76 4.67
CA GLU A 70 9.22 8.93 5.81
C GLU A 70 9.66 8.09 7.01
N VAL A 71 9.82 8.73 8.18
CA VAL A 71 10.29 8.06 9.40
C VAL A 71 9.36 6.92 9.83
N ALA A 72 8.05 7.12 9.74
CA ALA A 72 7.07 6.09 10.09
C ALA A 72 7.23 4.82 9.24
N PHE A 73 7.48 4.97 7.94
CA PHE A 73 7.69 3.83 7.05
C PHE A 73 8.99 3.11 7.38
N ARG A 74 10.08 3.87 7.59
CA ARG A 74 11.39 3.30 7.96
C ARG A 74 11.33 2.53 9.27
N VAL A 75 10.58 3.02 10.25
CA VAL A 75 10.32 2.31 11.52
C VAL A 75 9.54 1.02 11.25
N LEU A 76 8.47 1.08 10.47
CA LEU A 76 7.60 -0.06 10.18
C LEU A 76 8.33 -1.23 9.50
N ILE A 77 9.17 -0.93 8.52
CA ILE A 77 9.81 -1.94 7.67
C ILE A 77 11.26 -2.24 8.09
N GLY A 78 11.70 -1.74 9.24
CA GLY A 78 13.07 -1.94 9.73
C GLY A 78 14.12 -1.38 8.76
N ASN A 79 13.85 -0.22 8.15
CA ASN A 79 14.72 0.48 7.20
C ASN A 79 15.02 -0.29 5.89
N GLN A 80 14.23 -1.31 5.56
CA GLN A 80 14.24 -1.94 4.23
C GLN A 80 13.61 -1.02 3.18
N GLN A 81 13.95 -1.19 1.90
CA GLN A 81 13.49 -0.29 0.83
C GLN A 81 12.94 -1.10 -0.35
N PRO A 82 11.71 -1.64 -0.22
CA PRO A 82 11.08 -2.39 -1.29
C PRO A 82 10.81 -1.49 -2.50
N ASP A 83 11.24 -1.96 -3.67
CA ASP A 83 11.01 -1.27 -4.94
C ASP A 83 9.52 -1.33 -5.34
N HIS A 84 9.11 -0.39 -6.20
CA HIS A 84 7.72 -0.30 -6.61
C HIS A 84 7.20 -1.57 -7.33
N SER A 85 8.07 -2.32 -8.00
CA SER A 85 7.70 -3.52 -8.76
C SER A 85 7.33 -4.64 -7.81
N ARG A 86 8.14 -4.88 -6.78
CA ARG A 86 7.90 -5.89 -5.74
C ARG A 86 6.66 -5.56 -4.91
N ILE A 87 6.44 -4.28 -4.60
CA ILE A 87 5.20 -3.83 -3.94
C ILE A 87 3.97 -4.17 -4.80
N SER A 88 4.06 -3.90 -6.11
CA SER A 88 2.97 -4.19 -7.04
C SER A 88 2.71 -5.69 -7.17
N ASP A 89 3.75 -6.47 -7.38
CA ASP A 89 3.65 -7.93 -7.56
C ASP A 89 3.07 -8.60 -6.31
N PHE A 90 3.56 -8.21 -5.13
CA PHE A 90 3.04 -8.73 -3.87
C PHE A 90 1.56 -8.38 -3.67
N ARG A 91 1.18 -7.14 -3.98
CA ARG A 91 -0.23 -6.70 -3.90
C ARG A 91 -1.13 -7.48 -4.86
N LEU A 92 -0.66 -7.76 -6.08
CA LEU A 92 -1.41 -8.54 -7.06
C LEU A 92 -1.65 -9.98 -6.59
N VAL A 93 -0.65 -10.61 -5.96
CA VAL A 93 -0.78 -11.98 -5.47
C VAL A 93 -1.74 -12.09 -4.29
N HIS A 94 -1.78 -11.08 -3.41
CA HIS A 94 -2.48 -11.15 -2.12
C HIS A 94 -3.71 -10.24 -2.00
N LEU A 95 -4.23 -9.73 -3.13
CA LEU A 95 -5.26 -8.68 -3.15
C LEU A 95 -6.51 -9.04 -2.33
N ASP A 96 -7.02 -10.26 -2.49
CA ASP A 96 -8.25 -10.71 -1.82
C ASP A 96 -8.05 -10.81 -0.30
N ALA A 97 -6.92 -11.36 0.15
CA ALA A 97 -6.58 -11.47 1.56
C ALA A 97 -6.35 -10.09 2.19
N LEU A 98 -5.68 -9.18 1.48
CA LEU A 98 -5.48 -7.79 1.89
C LEU A 98 -6.80 -7.06 2.10
N ALA A 99 -7.79 -7.26 1.23
CA ALA A 99 -9.10 -6.63 1.36
C ALA A 99 -9.82 -7.06 2.65
N VAL A 100 -9.78 -8.36 2.98
CA VAL A 100 -10.40 -8.90 4.21
C VAL A 100 -9.69 -8.38 5.45
N LEU A 101 -8.35 -8.47 5.48
CA LEU A 101 -7.55 -8.02 6.63
C LEU A 101 -7.65 -6.51 6.84
N PHE A 102 -7.67 -5.72 5.77
CA PHE A 102 -7.82 -4.27 5.87
C PHE A 102 -9.08 -3.86 6.63
N LEU A 103 -10.22 -4.51 6.36
CA LEU A 103 -11.47 -4.23 7.06
C LEU A 103 -11.40 -4.60 8.55
N GLN A 104 -10.70 -5.69 8.89
CA GLN A 104 -10.51 -6.10 10.29
C GLN A 104 -9.62 -5.09 11.03
N VAL A 105 -8.49 -4.72 10.43
CA VAL A 105 -7.54 -3.75 10.99
C VAL A 105 -8.18 -2.39 11.17
N LEU A 106 -8.91 -1.89 10.17
CA LEU A 106 -9.58 -0.60 10.24
C LEU A 106 -10.62 -0.56 11.38
N ARG A 107 -11.35 -1.66 11.62
CA ARG A 107 -12.25 -1.77 12.78
C ARG A 107 -11.49 -1.75 14.11
N LEU A 108 -10.32 -2.37 14.18
CA LEU A 108 -9.46 -2.32 15.38
C LEU A 108 -8.92 -0.91 15.62
N CYS A 109 -8.42 -0.24 14.58
CA CYS A 109 -7.97 1.15 14.65
C CYS A 109 -9.08 2.09 15.13
N GLN A 110 -10.32 1.90 14.66
CA GLN A 110 -11.46 2.68 15.08
C GLN A 110 -11.79 2.46 16.57
N LYS A 111 -11.79 1.20 17.02
CA LYS A 111 -12.00 0.88 18.45
C LYS A 111 -10.89 1.44 19.35
N ALA A 112 -9.66 1.51 18.85
CA ALA A 112 -8.52 2.10 19.57
C ALA A 112 -8.50 3.64 19.53
N GLY A 113 -9.43 4.29 18.82
CA GLY A 113 -9.47 5.75 18.67
C GLY A 113 -8.34 6.33 17.80
N LEU A 114 -7.62 5.48 17.07
CA LEU A 114 -6.46 5.86 16.26
C LEU A 114 -6.84 6.33 14.85
N VAL A 115 -8.05 5.98 14.39
CA VAL A 115 -8.57 6.40 13.09
C VAL A 115 -9.96 6.97 13.27
N SER A 116 -10.14 8.24 12.90
CA SER A 116 -11.45 8.81 12.64
C SER A 116 -11.94 8.23 11.32
N LEU A 117 -13.01 7.44 11.34
CA LEU A 117 -13.74 7.02 10.14
C LEU A 117 -14.54 8.20 9.55
N GLY A 118 -13.91 9.38 9.48
CA GLY A 118 -14.46 10.58 8.86
C GLY A 118 -14.28 10.44 7.36
N ASN A 119 -15.37 10.11 6.66
CA ASN A 119 -15.42 9.95 5.21
C ASN A 119 -14.29 9.07 4.65
N VAL A 120 -14.41 7.75 4.83
CA VAL A 120 -13.88 6.82 3.82
C VAL A 120 -14.67 7.07 2.54
N ALA A 121 -14.31 8.12 1.81
CA ALA A 121 -14.62 8.23 0.42
C ALA A 121 -13.85 7.09 -0.25
N LEU A 122 -14.54 5.95 -0.41
CA LEU A 122 -14.31 5.02 -1.50
C LEU A 122 -14.58 5.80 -2.79
N ASP A 123 -13.77 6.82 -3.10
CA ASP A 123 -13.81 7.49 -4.39
C ASP A 123 -13.13 6.58 -5.40
N GLY A 124 -13.77 5.44 -5.65
CA GLY A 124 -13.55 4.60 -6.80
C GLY A 124 -14.18 5.23 -8.04
N THR A 125 -14.11 6.55 -8.24
CA THR A 125 -14.39 7.10 -9.56
C THR A 125 -13.32 6.62 -10.52
N LYS A 126 -13.66 5.58 -11.29
CA LYS A 126 -13.05 5.37 -12.59
C LYS A 126 -13.44 6.55 -13.47
N VAL A 127 -12.64 7.61 -13.43
CA VAL A 127 -12.72 8.67 -14.43
C VAL A 127 -12.23 8.05 -15.74
N ASN A 128 -13.15 7.73 -16.64
CA ASN A 128 -12.79 7.46 -18.02
C ASN A 128 -11.97 8.65 -18.51
N ALA A 129 -10.73 8.40 -18.91
CA ALA A 129 -9.90 9.42 -19.54
C ALA A 129 -10.66 9.94 -20.76
N ASN A 130 -11.12 11.19 -20.72
CA ASN A 130 -11.63 11.90 -21.90
C ASN A 130 -10.44 12.30 -22.79
N ALA A 131 -9.71 11.30 -23.29
CA ALA A 131 -8.73 11.48 -24.34
C ALA A 131 -9.49 11.60 -25.68
N SER A 132 -10.07 12.77 -25.93
CA SER A 132 -10.62 13.08 -27.25
C SER A 132 -9.47 13.10 -28.26
N ARG A 133 -9.49 12.17 -29.23
CA ARG A 133 -8.58 12.13 -30.38
C ARG A 133 -8.61 13.44 -31.21
N TYR A 134 -9.60 14.31 -31.01
CA TYR A 134 -9.74 15.57 -31.72
C TYR A 134 -8.90 16.73 -31.16
N LYS A 135 -8.33 16.62 -29.95
CA LYS A 135 -7.43 17.67 -29.40
C LYS A 135 -5.97 17.54 -29.83
N ALA A 136 -5.61 16.49 -30.58
CA ALA A 136 -4.27 16.26 -31.10
C ALA A 136 -4.15 16.63 -32.60
N MET A 137 -4.78 17.71 -33.04
CA MET A 137 -4.70 18.22 -34.42
C MET A 137 -3.84 19.48 -34.45
N SER A 138 -2.84 19.51 -35.34
CA SER A 138 -2.01 20.69 -35.57
C SER A 138 -2.81 21.83 -36.20
N HIS A 139 -2.45 23.07 -35.84
CA HIS A 139 -3.11 24.31 -36.26
C HIS A 139 -3.31 24.43 -37.78
N GLU A 140 -2.41 23.84 -38.58
CA GLU A 140 -2.49 23.80 -40.05
C GLU A 140 -3.78 23.17 -40.61
N ARG A 141 -4.44 22.28 -39.86
CA ARG A 141 -5.67 21.60 -40.31
C ARG A 141 -6.97 22.31 -39.94
N MET A 142 -6.92 23.39 -39.14
CA MET A 142 -8.10 24.17 -38.76
C MET A 142 -8.50 25.23 -39.80
N LEU A 143 -7.59 25.62 -40.70
CA LEU A 143 -7.80 26.71 -41.68
C LEU A 143 -8.21 26.23 -43.09
N LYS A 144 -8.56 24.95 -43.26
CA LYS A 144 -9.01 24.39 -44.56
C LYS A 144 -10.44 23.85 -44.48
N THR A 145 -11.36 24.64 -43.94
CA THR A 145 -12.81 24.45 -44.13
C THR A 145 -13.39 25.77 -44.58
#